data_AF-A0AAJ0HX97-F1
#
_entry.id   AF-A0AAJ0HX97-F1
#
_cell.length_a   1.000
_cell.length_b   1.000
_cell.length_c   1.000
_cell.angle_alpha   90.00
_cell.angle_beta   90.00
_cell.angle_gamma   90.00
#
_symmetry.space_group_name_H-M   'P 1'
#
loop_
_entity.id
_entity.type
_entity.pdbx_description
1 polymer ?
#
loop_
_entity_poly.entity_id
_entity_poly.type
_entity_poly.pdbx_seq_one_letter_code
_entity_poly.pdbx_strand_id
1 'polypeptide(L)'
;MKISLLAVTLATLATQVVASYLGSCNNCRLEGRSAPWLSGDDEAPVLLCDCTRNNGQRRGTRLDLNSCITNDDGYLIPRADGGLGGSCNMFSLDGGKVFSANCYKRS
;
A
#
# COMPACT_ATOMS: atom_id res chain seq x y z
N MET A 1 22.12 -42.99 36.96
CA MET A 1 21.76 -42.67 35.56
C MET A 1 21.29 -41.22 35.50
N LYS A 2 22.01 -40.34 34.82
CA LYS A 2 21.63 -38.93 34.62
C LYS A 2 20.89 -38.82 33.28
N ILE A 3 19.61 -38.51 33.31
CA ILE A 3 18.80 -38.26 32.11
C ILE A 3 19.01 -36.79 31.76
N SER A 4 19.88 -36.50 30.79
CA SER A 4 20.01 -35.16 30.23
C SER A 4 18.81 -34.89 29.33
N LEU A 5 17.94 -33.96 29.75
CA LEU A 5 16.89 -33.41 28.89
C LEU A 5 17.56 -32.52 27.82
N LEU A 6 17.54 -32.97 26.56
CA LEU A 6 17.75 -32.12 25.41
C LEU A 6 16.46 -31.32 25.17
N ALA A 7 16.47 -30.04 25.53
CA ALA A 7 15.40 -29.11 25.18
C ALA A 7 15.49 -28.81 23.67
N VAL A 8 14.61 -29.42 22.88
CA VAL A 8 14.44 -29.09 21.46
C VAL A 8 13.66 -27.79 21.36
N THR A 9 14.34 -26.68 21.12
CA THR A 9 13.70 -25.39 20.81
C THR A 9 13.14 -25.46 19.40
N LEU A 10 11.81 -25.58 19.29
CA LEU A 10 11.10 -25.49 18.02
C LEU A 10 11.15 -24.02 17.54
N ALA A 11 11.99 -23.74 16.54
CA ALA A 11 12.00 -22.44 15.89
C ALA A 11 10.75 -22.32 14.99
N THR A 12 9.74 -21.59 15.45
CA THR A 12 8.58 -21.25 14.62
C THR A 12 9.01 -20.24 13.56
N LEU A 13 9.10 -20.70 12.31
CA LEU A 13 9.16 -19.81 11.14
C LEU A 13 7.83 -19.05 11.08
N ALA A 14 7.85 -17.78 11.50
CA ALA A 14 6.73 -16.88 11.29
C ALA A 14 6.60 -16.66 9.77
N THR A 15 5.66 -17.34 9.13
CA THR A 15 5.23 -16.99 7.78
C THR A 15 4.69 -15.57 7.84
N GLN A 16 5.47 -14.61 7.33
CA GLN A 16 4.99 -13.25 7.12
C GLN A 16 3.92 -13.33 6.03
N VAL A 17 2.67 -13.46 6.43
CA VAL A 17 1.56 -13.21 5.50
C VAL A 17 1.63 -11.72 5.21
N VAL A 18 2.20 -11.37 4.06
CA VAL A 18 2.15 -10.00 3.57
C VAL A 18 0.67 -9.65 3.44
N ALA A 19 0.19 -8.77 4.31
CA ALA A 19 -1.20 -8.37 4.30
C ALA A 19 -1.52 -7.79 2.91
N SER A 20 -2.47 -8.40 2.21
CA SER A 20 -2.89 -7.97 0.88
C SER A 20 -4.39 -7.75 0.88
N TYR A 21 -4.82 -6.64 0.29
CA TYR A 21 -6.23 -6.34 0.11
C TYR A 21 -6.87 -7.16 -1.01
N LEU A 22 -6.09 -7.80 -1.88
CA LEU A 22 -6.58 -8.49 -3.08
C LEU A 22 -7.50 -9.68 -2.77
N GLY A 23 -7.40 -10.27 -1.58
CA GLY A 23 -8.27 -11.38 -1.19
C GLY A 23 -9.73 -10.97 -0.93
N SER A 24 -9.98 -9.69 -0.65
CA SER A 24 -11.32 -9.17 -0.34
C SER A 24 -11.75 -8.01 -1.22
N CYS A 25 -10.85 -7.45 -2.03
CA CYS A 25 -11.07 -6.27 -2.84
C CYS A 25 -10.91 -6.54 -4.33
N ASN A 26 -11.72 -5.86 -5.14
CA ASN A 26 -11.64 -5.87 -6.59
C ASN A 26 -12.06 -4.52 -7.18
N ASN A 27 -12.04 -4.39 -8.51
CA ASN A 27 -12.36 -3.14 -9.22
C ASN A 27 -11.48 -1.96 -8.75
N CYS A 28 -10.21 -2.26 -8.45
CA CYS A 28 -9.24 -1.29 -7.99
C CYS A 28 -8.76 -0.41 -9.13
N ARG A 29 -8.78 0.91 -8.93
CA ARG A 29 -8.32 1.90 -9.90
C ARG A 29 -7.72 3.11 -9.21
N LEU A 30 -6.90 3.85 -9.94
CA LEU A 30 -6.49 5.19 -9.53
C LEU A 30 -7.57 6.18 -9.92
N GLU A 31 -7.94 7.01 -8.96
CA GLU A 31 -8.79 8.17 -9.17
C GLU A 31 -7.89 9.42 -9.10
N GLY A 32 -7.90 10.22 -10.17
CA GLY A 32 -7.29 11.55 -10.13
C GLY A 32 -7.98 12.40 -9.07
N ARG A 33 -7.23 13.21 -8.32
CA ARG A 33 -7.78 14.03 -7.24
C ARG A 33 -8.61 15.20 -7.81
N SER A 34 -9.88 14.93 -8.13
CA SER A 34 -10.93 15.95 -8.22
C SER A 34 -11.84 15.95 -6.98
N ALA A 35 -11.42 15.29 -5.89
CA ALA A 35 -12.25 15.01 -4.73
C ALA A 35 -12.17 16.16 -3.70
N PRO A 36 -13.30 16.82 -3.34
CA PRO A 36 -13.34 17.98 -2.42
C PRO A 36 -12.88 17.75 -0.98
N TRP A 37 -12.57 16.50 -0.60
CA TRP A 37 -12.35 16.07 0.80
C TRP A 37 -10.88 15.96 1.19
N LEU A 38 -9.98 16.32 0.28
CA LEU A 38 -8.54 16.27 0.48
C LEU A 38 -8.01 17.69 0.71
N SER A 39 -7.36 17.91 1.84
CA SER A 39 -6.64 19.14 2.14
C SER A 39 -5.26 19.09 1.47
N GLY A 40 -4.95 20.05 0.60
CA GLY A 40 -3.63 20.24 0.00
C GLY A 40 -3.60 20.14 -1.53
N ASP A 41 -2.65 20.84 -2.16
CA ASP A 41 -2.45 20.94 -3.61
C ASP A 41 -1.71 19.73 -4.21
N ASP A 42 -1.79 18.56 -3.58
CA ASP A 42 -0.96 17.41 -3.96
C ASP A 42 -1.52 16.67 -5.19
N GLU A 43 -0.69 16.51 -6.24
CA GLU A 43 -1.06 15.84 -7.51
C GLU A 43 -1.12 14.30 -7.45
N ALA A 44 -0.93 13.68 -6.27
CA ALA A 44 -0.90 12.22 -6.13
C ALA A 44 -2.30 11.59 -6.18
N PRO A 45 -2.46 10.39 -6.79
CA PRO A 45 -3.76 9.75 -6.96
C PRO A 45 -4.25 9.05 -5.69
N VAL A 46 -5.56 8.79 -5.65
CA VAL A 46 -6.21 7.96 -4.63
C VAL A 46 -6.45 6.56 -5.20
N LEU A 47 -6.11 5.52 -4.46
CA LEU A 47 -6.50 4.15 -4.79
C LEU A 47 -7.94 3.92 -4.31
N LEU A 48 -8.84 3.63 -5.24
CA LEU A 48 -10.22 3.27 -4.95
C LEU A 48 -10.44 1.80 -5.30
N CYS A 49 -10.96 1.02 -4.36
CA CYS A 49 -11.32 -0.39 -4.52
C CYS A 49 -12.70 -0.67 -3.95
N ASP A 50 -13.37 -1.71 -4.44
CA ASP A 50 -14.58 -2.26 -3.83
C ASP A 50 -14.21 -3.50 -3.01
N CYS A 51 -14.36 -3.42 -1.69
CA CYS A 51 -13.94 -4.47 -0.76
C CYS A 51 -15.12 -5.12 -0.05
N THR A 52 -15.00 -6.41 0.21
CA THR A 52 -15.98 -7.22 0.93
C THR A 52 -15.63 -7.23 2.42
N ARG A 53 -16.58 -6.81 3.26
CA ARG A 53 -16.49 -6.90 4.71
C ARG A 53 -16.74 -8.33 5.19
N ASN A 54 -16.42 -8.62 6.45
CA ASN A 54 -16.65 -9.93 7.07
C ASN A 54 -18.12 -10.40 7.03
N ASN A 55 -19.08 -9.47 6.93
CA ASN A 55 -20.51 -9.75 6.81
C ASN A 55 -20.97 -9.92 5.35
N GLY A 56 -20.05 -10.03 4.38
CA GLY A 56 -20.34 -10.19 2.96
C GLY A 56 -20.72 -8.90 2.23
N GLN A 57 -20.89 -7.77 2.93
CA GLN A 57 -21.25 -6.51 2.29
C GLN A 57 -20.07 -5.93 1.50
N ARG A 58 -20.33 -5.50 0.27
CA ARG A 58 -19.36 -4.77 -0.56
C ARG A 58 -19.42 -3.27 -0.27
N ARG A 59 -18.25 -2.64 -0.15
CA ARG A 59 -18.13 -1.19 0.06
C ARG A 59 -16.94 -0.63 -0.72
N GLY A 60 -17.17 0.48 -1.41
CA GLY A 60 -16.08 1.30 -1.95
C GLY A 60 -15.22 1.87 -0.83
N THR A 61 -13.92 1.64 -0.89
CA THR A 61 -12.92 2.16 0.04
C THR A 61 -11.84 2.91 -0.72
N ARG A 62 -11.28 3.94 -0.08
CA ARG A 62 -10.27 4.82 -0.66
C ARG A 62 -9.02 4.79 0.20
N LEU A 63 -7.86 4.80 -0.44
CA LEU A 63 -6.56 4.96 0.18
C LEU A 63 -5.83 6.10 -0.51
N ASP A 64 -5.47 7.12 0.27
CA ASP A 64 -4.64 8.20 -0.21
C ASP A 64 -3.18 7.75 -0.29
N LEU A 65 -2.69 7.48 -1.50
CA LEU A 65 -1.33 6.99 -1.70
C LEU A 65 -0.27 8.02 -1.30
N ASN A 66 -0.60 9.32 -1.32
CA ASN A 66 0.34 10.37 -0.91
C ASN A 66 0.74 10.25 0.56
N SER A 67 -0.22 9.89 1.42
CA SER A 67 0.01 9.68 2.85
C SER A 67 0.78 8.40 3.18
N CYS A 68 0.90 7.47 2.23
CA CYS A 68 1.46 6.13 2.46
C CYS A 68 2.81 5.89 1.76
N ILE A 69 3.14 6.71 0.75
CA ILE A 69 4.28 6.51 -0.12
C ILE A 69 5.01 7.84 -0.31
N THR A 70 6.34 7.78 -0.34
CA THR A 70 7.20 8.92 -0.60
C THR A 70 8.10 8.66 -1.81
N ASN A 71 8.62 9.74 -2.38
CA ASN A 71 9.73 9.69 -3.32
C ASN A 71 11.05 9.86 -2.55
N ASP A 72 11.87 8.83 -2.54
CA ASP A 72 13.20 8.84 -1.95
C ASP A 72 14.24 8.66 -3.05
N ASP A 73 14.87 9.77 -3.46
CA ASP A 73 15.90 9.79 -4.51
C ASP A 73 15.48 9.17 -5.86
N GLY A 74 14.21 9.34 -6.25
CA GLY A 74 13.64 8.76 -7.46
C GLY A 74 12.99 7.39 -7.27
N TYR A 75 12.99 6.84 -6.06
CA TYR A 75 12.38 5.55 -5.74
C TYR A 75 11.09 5.72 -4.92
N LEU A 76 10.09 4.89 -5.23
CA LEU A 76 8.87 4.79 -4.41
C LEU A 76 9.15 3.95 -3.15
N ILE A 77 9.01 4.57 -1.98
CA ILE A 77 9.19 3.88 -0.70
C ILE A 77 7.93 4.01 0.17
N PRO A 78 7.44 2.90 0.77
CA PRO A 78 6.38 2.97 1.78
C PRO A 78 6.83 3.82 2.98
N ARG A 79 6.10 4.89 3.27
CA ARG A 79 6.38 5.79 4.39
C ARG A 79 5.09 6.48 4.81
N ALA A 80 4.75 6.39 6.10
CA ALA A 80 3.66 7.16 6.68
C ALA A 80 3.94 8.65 6.54
N ASP A 81 2.89 9.46 6.34
CA ASP A 81 2.99 10.88 6.05
C ASP A 81 4.01 11.15 4.94
N GLY A 82 3.86 10.40 3.85
CA GLY A 82 4.72 10.46 2.67
C GLY A 82 4.64 11.80 1.93
N GLY A 83 4.56 11.76 0.61
CA GLY A 83 4.53 12.99 -0.18
C GLY A 83 5.15 12.80 -1.55
N LEU A 84 4.52 11.97 -2.37
CA LEU A 84 4.96 11.70 -3.73
C LEU A 84 4.39 12.70 -4.75
N GLY A 85 3.27 13.36 -4.44
CA GLY A 85 2.50 14.18 -5.39
C GLY A 85 3.28 15.32 -6.05
N GLY A 86 4.15 16.00 -5.33
CA GLY A 86 4.96 17.11 -5.88
C GLY A 86 6.25 16.68 -6.59
N SER A 87 6.54 15.38 -6.69
CA SER A 87 7.84 14.91 -7.21
C SER A 87 7.78 13.63 -8.03
N CYS A 88 6.57 13.14 -8.32
CA CYS A 88 6.32 12.02 -9.20
C CYS A 88 5.14 12.33 -10.13
N ASN A 89 5.11 11.69 -11.30
CA ASN A 89 4.01 11.78 -12.25
C ASN A 89 3.78 10.43 -12.97
N MET A 90 2.92 10.43 -13.99
CA MET A 90 2.59 9.25 -14.80
C MET A 90 2.17 8.04 -13.94
N PHE A 91 1.30 8.30 -12.97
CA PHE A 91 0.81 7.28 -12.07
C PHE A 91 0.02 6.19 -12.80
N SER A 92 0.32 4.94 -12.48
CA SER A 92 -0.36 3.78 -13.06
C SER A 92 -0.60 2.70 -12.01
N LEU A 93 -1.66 1.92 -12.23
CA LEU A 93 -1.98 0.74 -11.43
C LEU A 93 -2.21 -0.44 -12.37
N ASP A 94 -1.27 -1.39 -12.37
CA ASP A 94 -1.39 -2.62 -13.15
C ASP A 94 -1.93 -3.78 -12.31
N GLY A 95 -2.81 -4.57 -12.91
CA GLY A 95 -3.48 -5.72 -12.27
C GLY A 95 -4.19 -5.40 -10.96
N GLY A 96 -4.54 -4.13 -10.72
CA GLY A 96 -5.13 -3.67 -9.46
C GLY A 96 -4.21 -3.75 -8.24
N LYS A 97 -2.90 -4.00 -8.43
CA LYS A 97 -1.96 -4.28 -7.32
C LYS A 97 -0.56 -3.69 -7.48
N VAL A 98 -0.11 -3.39 -8.71
CA VAL A 98 1.22 -2.84 -8.97
C VAL A 98 1.08 -1.35 -9.20
N PHE A 99 1.39 -0.55 -8.18
CA PHE A 99 1.45 0.90 -8.30
C PHE A 99 2.79 1.34 -8.86
N SER A 100 2.77 2.18 -9.89
CA SER A 100 3.96 2.67 -10.59
C SER A 100 3.86 4.19 -10.76
N ALA A 101 5.01 4.87 -10.76
CA ALA A 101 5.12 6.29 -11.05
C ALA A 101 6.52 6.61 -11.58
N ASN A 102 6.65 7.72 -12.30
CA ASN A 102 7.94 8.30 -12.66
C ASN A 102 8.29 9.37 -11.64
N CYS A 103 9.36 9.16 -10.87
CA CYS A 103 9.77 10.05 -9.79
C CYS A 103 11.08 10.77 -10.12
N TYR A 104 11.14 12.06 -9.81
CA TYR A 104 12.33 12.87 -10.03
C TYR A 104 13.31 12.69 -8.87
N LYS A 105 14.58 12.52 -9.21
CA LYS A 105 15.68 12.65 -8.26
C LYS A 105 15.85 14.14 -7.91
N ARG A 106 15.89 14.47 -6.61
CA ARG A 106 16.23 15.83 -6.19
C ARG A 106 17.74 16.04 -6.44
N SER A 107 18.07 17.05 -7.24
CA SER A 107 19.44 17.48 -7.53
C SER A 107 20.12 18.10 -6.32
#